data_AF-A0A7S2YUB5-F1
#
_entry.id   AF-A0A7S2YUB5-F1
#
_cell.length_a   1.000
_cell.length_b   1.000
_cell.length_c   1.000
_cell.angle_alpha   90.00
_cell.angle_beta   90.00
_cell.angle_gamma   90.00
#
_symmetry.space_group_name_H-M   'P 1'
#
loop_
_entity.id
_entity.type
_entity.pdbx_description
1 polymer ?
#
loop_
_entity_poly.entity_id
_entity_poly.type
_entity_poly.pdbx_seq_one_letter_code
_entity_poly.pdbx_strand_id
1 'polypeptide(L)'
;GDLAASVSLPQDVVAALHASTSSLEVEMALGCSGNFDYECPEWDHVVQLFVCCGAPEDCQACPQLIWAEPPRDVGSGGGGTGRGRVYTASSSDDLKCGPEIGRWMTPFRRRVGRWLTDVSVMKGALVQNLTSNGGDPTCDFRMRSVTWAATGDHFWYPKLTLHLHSQAEEGGRGNGISTEPTVISLFDSKTFDRHFNDDRLPFIFRTPEKLFSAHVRALITGHGFDNNGCAEFCAGITNHFVVNGQEFMLDFPLAGTQLGCTEQVVNGSEPNEHGTWFFGRNGWCDGQDVRPWTIDISTLLKAPGDVNIIEYAGLYQGDTPDPTSNPGQIILSSYLVLETFSGTR
;
A
#
# COMPACT_ATOMS: atom_id res chain seq x y z
N GLY A 1 -9.93 -4.51 -13.94
CA GLY A 1 -8.92 -4.73 -15.00
C GLY A 1 -7.67 -3.95 -14.67
N ASP A 2 -6.57 -4.19 -15.40
CA ASP A 2 -5.31 -3.46 -15.20
C ASP A 2 -5.23 -2.28 -16.15
N LEU A 3 -4.99 -1.09 -15.61
CA LEU A 3 -4.64 0.12 -16.37
C LEU A 3 -3.18 0.44 -16.09
N ALA A 4 -2.41 0.71 -17.13
CA ALA A 4 -1.00 1.06 -17.01
C ALA A 4 -0.70 2.34 -17.78
N ALA A 5 0.18 3.17 -17.23
CA ALA A 5 0.71 4.36 -17.88
C ALA A 5 2.19 4.51 -17.54
N SER A 6 3.01 4.78 -18.55
CA SER A 6 4.44 5.08 -18.40
C SER A 6 4.64 6.59 -18.35
N VAL A 7 5.41 7.06 -17.38
CA VAL A 7 5.72 8.48 -17.16
C VAL A 7 7.23 8.64 -17.08
N SER A 8 7.79 9.49 -17.93
CA SER A 8 9.19 9.92 -17.77
C SER A 8 9.28 10.93 -16.64
N LEU A 9 10.24 10.73 -15.73
CA LEU A 9 10.54 11.64 -14.64
C LEU A 9 11.72 12.54 -15.04
N PRO A 10 11.51 13.85 -15.23
CA PRO A 10 12.61 14.79 -15.46
C PRO A 10 13.64 14.76 -14.32
N GLN A 11 14.91 15.05 -14.61
CA GLN A 11 16.00 15.01 -13.62
C GLN A 11 15.77 15.91 -12.39
N ASP A 12 15.14 17.07 -12.56
CA ASP A 12 14.79 17.97 -11.45
C ASP A 12 13.72 17.37 -10.53
N VAL A 13 12.77 16.63 -11.09
CA VAL A 13 11.79 15.82 -10.32
C VAL A 13 12.50 14.71 -9.56
N VAL A 14 13.43 14.00 -10.19
CA VAL A 14 14.25 12.95 -9.53
C VAL A 14 15.05 13.56 -8.37
N ALA A 15 15.73 14.69 -8.59
CA ALA A 15 16.48 15.38 -7.55
C ALA A 15 15.59 15.82 -6.38
N ALA A 16 14.38 16.31 -6.66
CA ALA A 16 13.42 16.67 -5.63
C ALA A 16 12.92 15.44 -4.85
N LEU A 17 12.75 14.27 -5.48
CA LEU A 17 12.40 13.02 -4.80
C LEU A 17 13.53 12.51 -3.86
N HIS A 18 14.79 12.87 -4.12
CA HIS A 18 15.91 12.59 -3.21
C HIS A 18 16.03 13.59 -2.04
N ALA A 19 15.39 14.75 -2.12
CA ALA A 19 15.45 15.74 -1.05
C ALA A 19 14.70 15.25 0.19
N SER A 20 15.33 15.38 1.37
CA SER A 20 14.68 15.07 2.67
C SER A 20 13.50 15.99 3.01
N THR A 21 13.44 17.18 2.40
CA THR A 21 12.41 18.19 2.66
C THR A 21 11.26 18.17 1.64
N SER A 22 11.27 17.23 0.69
CA SER A 22 10.17 17.09 -0.26
C SER A 22 9.04 16.22 0.31
N SER A 23 7.83 16.50 -0.16
CA SER A 23 6.65 15.66 0.07
C SER A 23 6.03 15.25 -1.25
N LEU A 24 5.42 14.07 -1.26
CA LEU A 24 4.75 13.52 -2.42
C LEU A 24 3.32 13.16 -2.05
N GLU A 25 2.37 13.72 -2.78
CA GLU A 25 0.96 13.37 -2.65
C GLU A 25 0.47 12.75 -3.96
N VAL A 26 -0.40 11.76 -3.84
CA VAL A 26 -1.10 11.15 -4.96
C VAL A 26 -2.54 11.63 -4.92
N GLU A 27 -2.96 12.28 -5.99
CA GLU A 27 -4.35 12.57 -6.26
C GLU A 27 -4.93 11.54 -7.22
N MET A 28 -5.98 10.84 -6.76
CA MET A 28 -6.77 9.95 -7.59
C MET A 28 -8.16 10.55 -7.75
N ALA A 29 -8.56 10.80 -8.99
CA ALA A 29 -9.94 11.13 -9.33
C ALA A 29 -10.57 9.96 -10.09
N LEU A 30 -11.80 9.58 -9.73
CA LEU A 30 -12.50 8.47 -10.33
C LEU A 30 -13.75 8.95 -11.06
N GLY A 31 -13.79 8.73 -12.38
CA GLY A 31 -15.00 8.88 -13.18
C GLY A 31 -15.50 7.52 -13.67
N CYS A 32 -16.69 7.50 -14.27
CA CYS A 32 -17.28 6.31 -14.86
C CYS A 32 -17.96 6.62 -16.20
N SER A 33 -18.19 5.61 -17.04
CA SER A 33 -18.92 5.77 -18.29
C SER A 33 -20.36 6.25 -18.08
N GLY A 34 -21.00 6.71 -19.16
CA GLY A 34 -22.35 7.32 -19.11
C GLY A 34 -22.33 8.80 -18.73
N ASN A 35 -23.50 9.33 -18.34
CA ASN A 35 -23.74 10.68 -17.85
C ASN A 35 -24.40 10.71 -16.46
N PHE A 36 -24.93 9.57 -15.99
CA PHE A 36 -25.65 9.45 -14.71
C PHE A 36 -25.00 8.44 -13.78
N ASP A 37 -25.19 8.63 -12.48
CA ASP A 37 -24.65 7.76 -11.42
C ASP A 37 -25.02 6.28 -11.64
N TYR A 38 -26.29 5.98 -11.95
CA TYR A 38 -26.72 4.59 -12.17
C TYR A 38 -25.99 3.86 -13.32
N GLU A 39 -25.26 4.60 -14.18
CA GLU A 39 -24.44 4.07 -15.27
C GLU A 39 -22.97 3.83 -14.86
N CYS A 40 -22.59 4.17 -13.64
CA CYS A 40 -21.34 3.72 -13.07
C CYS A 40 -21.44 2.23 -12.67
N PRO A 41 -20.30 1.50 -12.63
CA PRO A 41 -20.27 0.16 -12.07
C PRO A 41 -20.91 0.09 -10.69
N GLU A 42 -21.61 -1.01 -10.44
CA GLU A 42 -22.51 -1.10 -9.30
C GLU A 42 -21.78 -1.19 -7.96
N TRP A 43 -20.67 -1.91 -7.92
CA TRP A 43 -20.08 -2.41 -6.70
C TRP A 43 -18.83 -1.65 -6.27
N ASP A 44 -18.59 -1.75 -4.97
CA ASP A 44 -17.44 -1.28 -4.24
C ASP A 44 -16.25 -2.23 -4.42
N HIS A 45 -15.23 -1.74 -5.11
CA HIS A 45 -14.08 -2.53 -5.48
C HIS A 45 -12.79 -1.86 -5.05
N VAL A 46 -11.85 -2.70 -4.62
CA VAL A 46 -10.49 -2.25 -4.33
C VAL A 46 -9.84 -1.79 -5.62
N VAL A 47 -9.23 -0.60 -5.57
CA VAL A 47 -8.34 -0.06 -6.59
C VAL A 47 -6.98 0.14 -5.95
N GLN A 48 -5.93 -0.46 -6.53
CA GLN A 48 -4.56 -0.40 -6.01
C GLN A 48 -3.64 0.23 -7.04
N LEU A 49 -2.73 1.09 -6.62
CA LEU A 49 -1.73 1.74 -7.47
C LEU A 49 -0.32 1.24 -7.12
N PHE A 50 0.32 0.62 -8.11
CA PHE A 50 1.70 0.16 -8.04
C PHE A 50 2.58 1.03 -8.95
N VAL A 51 3.85 1.20 -8.58
CA VAL A 51 4.84 1.95 -9.38
C VAL A 51 6.14 1.17 -9.55
N CYS A 52 6.72 1.23 -10.75
CA CYS A 52 8.00 0.61 -11.08
C CYS A 52 8.84 1.54 -11.93
N CYS A 53 10.07 1.84 -11.49
CA CYS A 53 10.95 2.75 -12.20
C CYS A 53 12.30 2.10 -12.54
N GLY A 54 12.90 2.50 -13.66
CA GLY A 54 14.28 2.12 -14.06
C GLY A 54 14.42 0.85 -14.91
N ALA A 55 13.53 -0.14 -14.79
CA ALA A 55 13.46 -1.32 -15.67
C ALA A 55 12.01 -1.84 -15.81
N PRO A 56 11.14 -1.10 -16.51
CA PRO A 56 9.69 -1.38 -16.57
C PRO A 56 9.30 -2.72 -17.22
N GLU A 57 10.13 -3.25 -18.14
CA GLU A 57 9.83 -4.46 -18.92
C GLU A 57 9.70 -5.75 -18.09
N ASP A 58 10.21 -5.75 -16.85
CA ASP A 58 10.13 -6.88 -15.92
C ASP A 58 9.02 -6.72 -14.86
N CYS A 59 8.28 -5.62 -14.84
CA CYS A 59 7.40 -5.29 -13.71
C CYS A 59 5.94 -5.71 -13.92
N GLN A 60 5.41 -6.54 -13.03
CA GLN A 60 3.99 -6.89 -12.97
C GLN A 60 3.29 -6.22 -11.77
N ALA A 61 1.99 -5.92 -11.88
CA ALA A 61 1.20 -5.60 -10.70
C ALA A 61 1.11 -6.83 -9.80
N CYS A 62 1.42 -6.68 -8.52
CA CYS A 62 1.33 -7.80 -7.62
C CYS A 62 -0.12 -8.28 -7.48
N PRO A 63 -0.37 -9.60 -7.47
CA PRO A 63 -1.66 -10.14 -7.08
C PRO A 63 -1.82 -9.92 -5.57
N GLN A 64 -2.25 -8.72 -5.17
CA GLN A 64 -2.53 -8.38 -3.77
C GLN A 64 -3.98 -8.68 -3.38
N LEU A 65 -4.85 -8.92 -4.36
CA LEU A 65 -6.19 -9.43 -4.10
C LEU A 65 -6.13 -10.95 -4.18
N ILE A 66 -6.57 -11.67 -3.15
CA ILE A 66 -6.68 -13.14 -3.19
C ILE A 66 -7.59 -13.59 -4.35
N TRP A 67 -8.50 -12.71 -4.77
CA TRP A 67 -9.44 -12.91 -5.88
C TRP A 67 -8.92 -12.43 -7.25
N ALA A 68 -7.72 -11.84 -7.31
CA ALA A 68 -7.13 -11.52 -8.59
C ALA A 68 -6.79 -12.83 -9.32
N GLU A 69 -7.10 -12.90 -10.62
CA GLU A 69 -6.64 -14.03 -11.44
C GLU A 69 -5.12 -14.23 -11.21
N PRO A 70 -4.68 -15.48 -10.94
CA PRO A 70 -3.26 -15.79 -10.88
C PRO A 70 -2.59 -15.28 -12.16
N PRO A 71 -1.36 -14.74 -12.09
CA PRO A 71 -0.58 -14.47 -13.30
C PRO A 71 -0.58 -15.72 -14.18
N ARG A 72 -0.92 -15.57 -15.47
CA ARG A 72 -0.88 -16.69 -16.42
C ARG A 72 0.58 -17.14 -16.55
N ASP A 73 0.84 -18.38 -16.14
CA ASP A 73 2.06 -19.19 -16.29
C ASP A 73 3.36 -18.69 -15.61
N VAL A 74 3.66 -19.20 -14.41
CA VAL A 74 5.00 -19.74 -14.04
C VAL A 74 4.79 -20.93 -13.07
N GLY A 75 5.44 -22.05 -13.35
CA GLY A 75 5.14 -23.37 -12.80
C GLY A 75 5.26 -23.54 -11.29
N SER A 76 4.43 -24.44 -10.75
CA SER A 76 4.55 -25.01 -9.40
C SER A 76 5.95 -25.57 -9.15
N GLY A 77 6.58 -25.14 -8.05
CA GLY A 77 7.86 -25.69 -7.61
C GLY A 77 8.15 -25.46 -6.12
N GLY A 78 7.79 -26.45 -5.30
CA GLY A 78 8.62 -26.90 -4.17
C GLY A 78 8.41 -26.25 -2.80
N GLY A 79 7.81 -27.02 -1.89
CA GLY A 79 7.88 -26.76 -0.45
C GLY A 79 9.31 -26.83 0.09
N GLY A 80 9.63 -25.94 1.04
CA GLY A 80 10.92 -25.88 1.71
C GLY A 80 10.77 -25.37 3.14
N THR A 81 11.21 -26.21 4.08
CA THR A 81 11.10 -26.06 5.54
C THR A 81 11.94 -24.91 6.13
N GLY A 82 11.34 -24.17 7.08
CA GLY A 82 11.93 -23.47 8.23
C GLY A 82 13.37 -22.94 8.14
N ARG A 83 13.50 -21.62 7.97
CA ARG A 83 14.55 -20.71 8.48
C ARG A 83 14.16 -19.28 8.10
N GLY A 84 14.24 -18.33 9.04
CA GLY A 84 14.01 -16.90 8.75
C GLY A 84 14.79 -16.46 7.51
N ARG A 85 14.08 -15.89 6.52
CA ARG A 85 14.71 -15.33 5.30
C ARG A 85 15.52 -14.11 5.72
N VAL A 86 16.85 -14.27 5.80
CA VAL A 86 17.77 -13.14 5.72
C VAL A 86 17.73 -12.66 4.27
N TYR A 87 17.17 -11.48 4.01
CA TYR A 87 17.17 -10.90 2.67
C TYR A 87 18.59 -10.44 2.33
N THR A 88 19.38 -11.34 1.73
CA THR A 88 20.49 -10.96 0.85
C THR A 88 19.91 -10.72 -0.54
N ALA A 89 20.22 -9.58 -1.15
CA ALA A 89 19.78 -9.27 -2.49
C ALA A 89 20.03 -10.43 -3.48
N SER A 90 19.02 -10.73 -4.29
CA SER A 90 18.96 -11.70 -5.40
C SER A 90 18.67 -13.17 -5.07
N SER A 91 17.44 -13.57 -5.40
CA SER A 91 17.17 -14.83 -6.12
C SER A 91 16.11 -14.54 -7.18
N SER A 92 16.33 -15.04 -8.39
CA SER A 92 15.88 -14.46 -9.66
C SER A 92 14.60 -15.05 -10.27
N ASP A 93 13.64 -15.54 -9.46
CA ASP A 93 12.38 -16.11 -10.00
C ASP A 93 11.10 -15.69 -9.24
N ASP A 94 11.18 -14.73 -8.30
CA ASP A 94 9.99 -14.12 -7.70
C ASP A 94 9.46 -13.03 -8.64
N LEU A 95 8.16 -13.04 -8.94
CA LEU A 95 7.45 -12.00 -9.71
C LEU A 95 7.91 -10.61 -9.24
N LYS A 96 8.66 -9.86 -10.07
CA LYS A 96 9.07 -8.50 -9.72
C LYS A 96 7.86 -7.59 -9.79
N CYS A 97 7.31 -7.23 -8.64
CA CYS A 97 6.26 -6.23 -8.56
C CYS A 97 6.75 -4.91 -7.99
N GLY A 98 6.15 -3.82 -8.46
CA GLY A 98 6.31 -2.51 -7.85
C GLY A 98 5.64 -2.42 -6.47
N PRO A 99 6.12 -1.56 -5.56
CA PRO A 99 5.43 -1.26 -4.31
C PRO A 99 4.07 -0.59 -4.56
N GLU A 100 3.09 -0.88 -3.70
CA GLU A 100 1.78 -0.23 -3.69
C GLU A 100 1.86 1.10 -2.96
N ILE A 101 1.73 2.19 -3.71
CA ILE A 101 1.83 3.55 -3.16
C ILE A 101 0.46 4.13 -2.78
N GLY A 102 -0.65 3.59 -3.30
CA GLY A 102 -2.00 4.03 -2.93
C GLY A 102 -3.06 2.96 -3.13
N ARG A 103 -4.15 3.07 -2.37
CA ARG A 103 -5.32 2.19 -2.43
C ARG A 103 -6.59 2.98 -2.19
N TRP A 104 -7.66 2.64 -2.91
CA TRP A 104 -8.98 3.26 -2.81
C TRP A 104 -10.07 2.20 -2.89
N MET A 105 -11.28 2.58 -2.49
CA MET A 105 -12.49 1.79 -2.71
C MET A 105 -13.41 2.57 -3.64
N THR A 106 -13.87 1.95 -4.72
CA THR A 106 -14.84 2.60 -5.60
C THR A 106 -16.16 2.82 -4.86
N PRO A 107 -16.90 3.91 -5.12
CA PRO A 107 -18.23 4.06 -4.57
C PRO A 107 -19.24 3.18 -5.32
N PHE A 108 -20.37 2.86 -4.70
CA PHE A 108 -21.49 2.23 -5.40
C PHE A 108 -22.08 3.15 -6.46
N ARG A 109 -22.04 2.83 -7.77
CA ARG A 109 -22.77 3.57 -8.81
C ARG A 109 -22.57 5.11 -8.79
N ARG A 110 -21.47 5.68 -8.30
CA ARG A 110 -21.40 7.15 -8.12
C ARG A 110 -20.29 7.79 -8.96
N ARG A 111 -20.63 8.83 -9.72
CA ARG A 111 -19.74 9.50 -10.69
C ARG A 111 -18.91 10.61 -10.04
N VAL A 112 -18.48 10.41 -8.81
CA VAL A 112 -17.62 11.35 -8.08
C VAL A 112 -16.66 10.58 -7.20
N GLY A 113 -15.51 11.18 -6.98
CA GLY A 113 -14.46 10.69 -6.11
C GLY A 113 -13.16 11.38 -6.47
N ARG A 114 -12.61 12.17 -5.54
CA ARG A 114 -11.29 12.80 -5.68
C ARG A 114 -10.60 12.79 -4.34
N TRP A 115 -9.53 12.01 -4.23
CA TRP A 115 -8.82 11.80 -2.99
C TRP A 115 -7.36 12.20 -3.15
N LEU A 116 -6.89 13.03 -2.23
CA LEU A 116 -5.49 13.41 -2.11
C LEU A 116 -4.91 12.63 -0.92
N THR A 117 -3.93 11.79 -1.20
CA THR A 117 -3.29 10.90 -0.23
C THR A 117 -1.81 11.26 -0.13
N ASP A 118 -1.33 11.57 1.07
CA ASP A 118 0.10 11.71 1.32
C ASP A 118 0.78 10.34 1.16
N VAL A 119 1.81 10.30 0.32
CA VAL A 119 2.65 9.12 0.07
C VAL A 119 4.13 9.46 0.20
N SER A 120 4.46 10.48 0.99
CA SER A 120 5.80 11.06 1.10
C SER A 120 6.85 10.03 1.50
N VAL A 121 6.51 9.15 2.46
CA VAL A 121 7.38 8.04 2.90
C VAL A 121 7.64 7.03 1.77
N MET A 122 6.79 6.97 0.75
CA MET A 122 6.96 6.06 -0.38
C MET A 122 7.66 6.71 -1.58
N LYS A 123 8.22 7.93 -1.48
CA LYS A 123 8.95 8.57 -2.59
C LYS A 123 10.08 7.69 -3.15
N GLY A 124 10.69 6.86 -2.29
CA GLY A 124 11.72 5.89 -2.68
C GLY A 124 11.26 4.88 -3.72
N ALA A 125 9.97 4.57 -3.78
CA ALA A 125 9.40 3.71 -4.81
C ALA A 125 9.65 4.24 -6.23
N LEU A 126 9.80 5.56 -6.39
CA LEU A 126 10.03 6.20 -7.68
C LEU A 126 11.52 6.30 -8.03
N VAL A 127 12.43 6.26 -7.05
CA VAL A 127 13.85 6.58 -7.27
C VAL A 127 14.84 5.47 -6.92
N GLN A 128 14.48 4.49 -6.09
CA GLN A 128 15.42 3.49 -5.55
C GLN A 128 16.11 2.61 -6.61
N ASN A 129 15.47 2.39 -7.75
CA ASN A 129 15.94 1.50 -8.82
C ASN A 129 16.45 2.28 -10.04
N LEU A 130 16.57 3.60 -9.94
CA LEU A 130 17.04 4.42 -11.04
C LEU A 130 18.55 4.28 -11.19
N THR A 131 18.99 3.95 -12.40
CA THR A 131 20.42 3.94 -12.74
C THR A 131 20.78 5.24 -13.44
N SER A 132 21.98 5.76 -13.15
CA SER A 132 22.50 7.01 -13.70
C SER A 132 22.95 6.85 -15.15
N ASN A 133 22.05 6.46 -16.06
CA ASN A 133 22.37 6.24 -17.48
C ASN A 133 22.20 7.50 -18.35
N GLY A 134 22.10 8.69 -17.73
CA GLY A 134 22.14 9.99 -18.41
C GLY A 134 20.87 10.41 -19.16
N GLY A 135 19.84 9.56 -19.20
CA GLY A 135 18.50 9.90 -19.71
C GLY A 135 17.45 10.00 -18.60
N ASP A 136 16.31 10.60 -18.91
CA ASP A 136 15.18 10.67 -17.98
C ASP A 136 14.63 9.25 -17.70
N PRO A 137 14.58 8.84 -16.43
CA PRO A 137 14.07 7.54 -16.08
C PRO A 137 12.56 7.47 -16.32
N THR A 138 12.11 6.30 -16.77
CA THR A 138 10.68 6.01 -16.94
C THR A 138 10.16 5.22 -15.75
N CYS A 139 8.98 5.60 -15.29
CA CYS A 139 8.20 4.91 -14.28
C CYS A 139 6.88 4.42 -14.87
N ASP A 140 6.59 3.14 -14.68
CA ASP A 140 5.30 2.53 -14.99
C ASP A 140 4.41 2.57 -13.75
N PHE A 141 3.28 3.25 -13.89
CA PHE A 141 2.20 3.28 -12.92
C PHE A 141 1.13 2.29 -13.37
N ARG A 142 0.78 1.36 -12.48
CA ARG A 142 -0.22 0.34 -12.76
C ARG A 142 -1.33 0.38 -11.72
N MET A 143 -2.53 0.71 -12.18
CA MET A 143 -3.75 0.64 -11.38
C MET A 143 -4.44 -0.68 -11.62
N ARG A 144 -4.74 -1.40 -10.54
CA ARG A 144 -5.40 -2.71 -10.57
C ARG A 144 -6.70 -2.67 -9.80
N SER A 145 -7.73 -3.26 -10.39
CA SER A 145 -8.99 -3.61 -9.73
C SER A 145 -9.49 -4.94 -10.29
N VAL A 146 -10.50 -5.54 -9.66
CA VAL A 146 -11.05 -6.83 -10.11
C VAL A 146 -11.47 -6.78 -11.58
N THR A 147 -11.22 -7.84 -12.34
CA THR A 147 -11.37 -7.86 -13.80
C THR A 147 -12.84 -7.81 -14.24
N TRP A 148 -13.73 -8.35 -13.41
CA TRP A 148 -15.18 -8.36 -13.60
C TRP A 148 -15.90 -7.13 -13.05
N ALA A 149 -15.17 -6.17 -12.45
CA ALA A 149 -15.74 -4.90 -11.99
C ALA A 149 -16.43 -4.11 -13.11
N ALA A 150 -16.01 -4.30 -14.35
CA ALA A 150 -16.67 -3.71 -15.51
C ALA A 150 -17.84 -4.61 -15.94
N THR A 151 -19.05 -4.05 -15.96
CA THR A 151 -20.27 -4.77 -16.38
C THR A 151 -20.81 -4.17 -17.67
N GLY A 152 -20.58 -4.83 -18.79
CA GLY A 152 -20.98 -4.32 -20.12
C GLY A 152 -20.26 -3.02 -20.46
N ASP A 153 -21.03 -1.98 -20.78
CA ASP A 153 -20.49 -0.65 -21.11
C ASP A 153 -20.24 0.24 -19.87
N HIS A 154 -20.46 -0.30 -18.66
CA HIS A 154 -20.24 0.38 -17.39
C HIS A 154 -18.83 0.10 -16.86
N PHE A 155 -17.96 1.11 -16.86
CA PHE A 155 -16.58 0.98 -16.38
C PHE A 155 -16.10 2.26 -15.70
N TRP A 156 -15.17 2.07 -14.75
CA TRP A 156 -14.45 3.16 -14.11
C TRP A 156 -13.29 3.63 -15.00
N TYR A 157 -13.05 4.94 -15.05
CA TYR A 157 -11.83 5.53 -15.60
C TYR A 157 -11.15 6.42 -14.53
N PRO A 158 -10.00 6.00 -13.99
CA PRO A 158 -9.25 6.81 -13.04
C PRO A 158 -8.40 7.86 -13.75
N LYS A 159 -8.18 8.99 -13.08
CA LYS A 159 -7.15 9.99 -13.40
C LYS A 159 -6.21 10.09 -12.21
N LEU A 160 -4.92 9.90 -12.47
CA LEU A 160 -3.86 10.03 -11.49
C LEU A 160 -3.14 11.37 -11.67
N THR A 161 -2.81 12.06 -10.59
CA THR A 161 -1.95 13.24 -10.59
C THR A 161 -0.99 13.15 -9.40
N LEU A 162 0.30 13.34 -9.65
CA LEU A 162 1.34 13.35 -8.62
C LEU A 162 1.65 14.80 -8.27
N HIS A 163 1.57 15.15 -6.99
CA HIS A 163 1.94 16.46 -6.48
C HIS A 163 3.25 16.32 -5.72
N LEU A 164 4.32 16.86 -6.28
CA LEU A 164 5.62 16.92 -5.63
C LEU A 164 5.83 18.33 -5.11
N HIS A 165 5.92 18.46 -3.79
CA HIS A 165 6.23 19.74 -3.15
C HIS A 165 7.68 19.71 -2.70
N SER A 166 8.44 20.71 -3.11
CA SER A 166 9.83 20.90 -2.68
C SER A 166 9.94 22.23 -1.98
N GLN A 167 10.37 22.21 -0.71
CA GLN A 167 10.74 23.45 -0.03
C GLN A 167 12.15 23.84 -0.47
N ALA A 168 12.23 24.67 -1.51
CA ALA A 168 13.43 25.46 -1.76
C ALA A 168 13.44 26.59 -0.73
N GLU A 169 14.37 26.60 0.22
CA GLU A 169 14.51 27.75 1.12
C GLU A 169 14.81 29.01 0.30
N GLU A 170 13.99 30.06 0.47
CA GLU A 170 14.27 31.41 -0.04
C GLU A 170 15.63 31.88 0.51
N GLY A 171 16.67 31.87 -0.32
CA GLY A 171 18.02 32.25 0.08
C GLY A 171 19.17 31.44 -0.54
N GLY A 172 18.89 30.43 -1.37
CA GLY A 172 19.90 29.80 -2.23
C GLY A 172 20.97 28.98 -1.51
N ARG A 173 20.71 28.52 -0.27
CA ARG A 173 21.63 27.67 0.51
C ARG A 173 21.03 26.36 1.04
N GLY A 174 19.78 26.04 0.74
CA GLY A 174 19.15 24.81 1.24
C GLY A 174 18.43 24.06 0.15
N ASN A 175 19.15 23.37 -0.74
CA ASN A 175 18.60 22.09 -1.19
C ASN A 175 18.59 21.21 0.07
N GLY A 176 17.41 20.74 0.49
CA GLY A 176 17.30 19.83 1.63
C GLY A 176 18.31 18.69 1.52
N ILE A 177 18.69 18.10 2.66
CA ILE A 177 19.72 17.05 2.66
C ILE A 177 19.31 15.95 1.69
N SER A 178 20.19 15.62 0.74
CA SER A 178 19.95 14.54 -0.22
C SER A 178 20.00 13.20 0.50
N THR A 179 19.02 12.35 0.19
CA THR A 179 18.86 11.02 0.77
C THR A 179 18.73 9.97 -0.32
N GLU A 180 19.17 8.76 0.00
CA GLU A 180 18.95 7.55 -0.79
C GLU A 180 17.87 6.71 -0.09
N PRO A 181 16.61 6.82 -0.53
CA PRO A 181 15.52 6.03 0.03
C PRO A 181 15.53 4.60 -0.54
N THR A 182 15.26 3.62 0.31
CA THR A 182 15.09 2.21 -0.01
C THR A 182 13.75 1.73 0.52
N VAL A 183 12.90 1.19 -0.36
CA VAL A 183 11.62 0.57 0.03
C VAL A 183 11.75 -0.94 -0.07
N ILE A 184 11.47 -1.62 1.04
CA ILE A 184 11.62 -3.07 1.18
C ILE A 184 10.29 -3.65 1.63
N SER A 185 9.77 -4.66 0.91
CA SER A 185 8.53 -5.35 1.29
C SER A 185 8.69 -6.05 2.63
N LEU A 186 7.65 -5.97 3.46
CA LEU A 186 7.53 -6.68 4.73
C LEU A 186 6.53 -7.83 4.60
N PHE A 187 5.35 -7.71 5.22
CA PHE A 187 4.32 -8.72 5.31
C PHE A 187 3.21 -8.47 4.28
N ASP A 188 2.54 -9.56 3.91
CA ASP A 188 1.55 -9.60 2.83
C ASP A 188 0.15 -10.01 3.30
N SER A 189 -0.77 -9.86 2.35
CA SER A 189 -2.18 -10.23 2.45
C SER A 189 -2.36 -11.73 2.74
N LYS A 190 -3.32 -12.08 3.59
CA LYS A 190 -3.71 -13.48 3.85
C LYS A 190 -5.21 -13.60 4.14
N THR A 191 -5.73 -14.81 3.93
CA THR A 191 -7.05 -15.23 4.42
C THR A 191 -7.07 -15.14 5.96
N PHE A 192 -8.07 -14.46 6.50
CA PHE A 192 -8.21 -14.18 7.92
C PHE A 192 -8.86 -15.37 8.65
N ASP A 193 -8.10 -16.46 8.75
CA ASP A 193 -8.51 -17.74 9.37
C ASP A 193 -7.50 -18.24 10.41
N ARG A 194 -7.69 -19.47 10.91
CA ARG A 194 -6.84 -20.08 11.96
C ARG A 194 -5.35 -20.12 11.64
N HIS A 195 -5.00 -19.99 10.36
CA HIS A 195 -3.64 -20.00 9.85
C HIS A 195 -3.13 -18.59 9.48
N PHE A 196 -3.88 -17.53 9.80
CA PHE A 196 -3.53 -16.15 9.43
C PHE A 196 -2.14 -15.73 9.93
N ASN A 197 -1.79 -16.13 11.16
CA ASN A 197 -0.51 -15.85 11.79
C ASN A 197 0.53 -16.96 11.57
N ASP A 198 0.14 -18.08 10.97
CA ASP A 198 1.07 -19.17 10.66
C ASP A 198 2.09 -18.70 9.61
N ASP A 199 3.34 -19.19 9.75
CA ASP A 199 4.46 -18.90 8.86
C ASP A 199 4.78 -17.40 8.64
N ARG A 200 4.23 -16.48 9.46
CA ARG A 200 4.65 -15.07 9.48
C ARG A 200 6.00 -14.96 10.17
N LEU A 201 7.07 -15.18 9.40
CA LEU A 201 8.43 -15.11 9.90
C LEU A 201 8.82 -13.66 10.23
N PRO A 202 9.57 -13.43 11.33
CA PRO A 202 10.13 -12.11 11.61
C PRO A 202 10.99 -11.61 10.45
N PHE A 203 10.83 -10.34 10.08
CA PHE A 203 11.68 -9.67 9.13
C PHE A 203 12.95 -9.18 9.83
N ILE A 204 14.10 -9.64 9.35
CA ILE A 204 15.41 -9.37 9.96
C ILE A 204 16.24 -8.50 9.01
N PHE A 205 16.75 -7.38 9.51
CA PHE A 205 17.63 -6.50 8.75
C PHE A 205 18.72 -5.88 9.64
N ARG A 206 19.77 -5.33 9.01
CA ARG A 206 20.80 -4.57 9.72
C ARG A 206 20.58 -3.09 9.56
N THR A 207 20.80 -2.30 10.62
CA THR A 207 20.78 -0.84 10.50
C THR A 207 21.81 -0.41 9.45
N PRO A 208 21.42 0.33 8.40
CA PRO A 208 22.37 0.79 7.40
C PRO A 208 23.27 1.88 7.99
N GLU A 209 24.48 1.99 7.44
CA GLU A 209 25.33 3.15 7.69
C GLU A 209 24.62 4.44 7.25
N LYS A 210 24.87 5.54 7.98
CA LYS A 210 24.31 6.86 7.68
C LYS A 210 22.78 6.91 7.58
N LEU A 211 22.09 6.07 8.36
CA LEU A 211 20.64 6.14 8.48
C LEU A 211 20.20 7.57 8.85
N PHE A 212 19.31 8.12 8.03
CA PHE A 212 18.65 9.39 8.26
C PHE A 212 17.28 9.18 8.90
N SER A 213 16.46 8.30 8.33
CA SER A 213 15.14 7.96 8.84
C SER A 213 14.78 6.50 8.53
N ALA A 214 13.92 5.90 9.35
CA ALA A 214 13.37 4.57 9.14
C ALA A 214 11.89 4.55 9.50
N HIS A 215 11.06 4.01 8.61
CA HIS A 215 9.62 3.93 8.80
C HIS A 215 9.08 2.54 8.48
N VAL A 216 8.06 2.10 9.22
CA VAL A 216 7.14 1.06 8.73
C VAL A 216 5.92 1.75 8.16
N ARG A 217 5.53 1.41 6.93
CA ARG A 217 4.33 1.91 6.27
C ARG A 217 3.46 0.74 5.85
N ALA A 218 2.16 0.79 6.14
CA ALA A 218 1.20 -0.22 5.72
C ALA A 218 -0.10 0.38 5.14
N LEU A 219 -0.71 -0.34 4.19
CA LEU A 219 -2.10 -0.21 3.78
C LEU A 219 -2.83 -1.50 4.14
N ILE A 220 -3.84 -1.40 5.00
CA ILE A 220 -4.51 -2.56 5.59
C ILE A 220 -6.02 -2.38 5.43
N THR A 221 -6.67 -3.35 4.79
CA THR A 221 -8.13 -3.38 4.69
C THR A 221 -8.67 -4.79 4.89
N GLY A 222 -9.74 -4.92 5.68
CA GLY A 222 -10.45 -6.18 5.91
C GLY A 222 -11.62 -6.35 4.94
N HIS A 223 -11.80 -7.56 4.42
CA HIS A 223 -12.84 -7.89 3.43
C HIS A 223 -13.50 -9.22 3.72
N GLY A 224 -14.72 -9.41 3.23
CA GLY A 224 -15.49 -10.65 3.38
C GLY A 224 -16.37 -10.66 4.62
N PHE A 225 -17.18 -11.71 4.73
CA PHE A 225 -18.21 -11.85 5.74
C PHE A 225 -18.33 -13.32 6.18
N ASP A 226 -17.56 -13.68 7.19
CA ASP A 226 -17.60 -14.98 7.85
C ASP A 226 -18.75 -15.05 8.89
N ASN A 227 -18.79 -16.14 9.67
CA ASN A 227 -19.79 -16.33 10.73
C ASN A 227 -19.72 -15.32 11.89
N ASN A 228 -18.65 -14.52 11.97
CA ASN A 228 -18.47 -13.43 12.93
C ASN A 228 -18.67 -12.05 12.27
N GLY A 229 -19.00 -12.01 10.97
CA GLY A 229 -19.08 -10.78 10.17
C GLY A 229 -17.71 -10.22 9.77
N CYS A 230 -16.64 -10.99 9.91
CA CYS A 230 -15.28 -10.60 9.55
C CYS A 230 -14.94 -10.94 8.09
N ALA A 231 -13.99 -10.27 7.45
CA ALA A 231 -13.14 -9.23 7.99
C ALA A 231 -13.61 -7.81 7.62
N GLU A 232 -14.73 -7.67 6.92
CA GLU A 232 -15.19 -6.34 6.49
C GLU A 232 -15.85 -5.55 7.61
N PHE A 233 -16.81 -6.14 8.32
CA PHE A 233 -17.71 -5.40 9.21
C PHE A 233 -17.52 -5.68 10.70
N CYS A 234 -16.88 -6.79 11.08
CA CYS A 234 -16.75 -7.12 12.50
C CYS A 234 -15.85 -6.11 13.23
N ALA A 235 -16.24 -5.77 14.46
CA ALA A 235 -15.38 -5.02 15.37
C ALA A 235 -14.32 -5.92 16.01
N GLY A 236 -13.19 -5.33 16.41
CA GLY A 236 -12.15 -6.01 17.20
C GLY A 236 -11.08 -6.73 16.39
N ILE A 237 -10.90 -6.39 15.11
CA ILE A 237 -9.68 -6.72 14.39
C ILE A 237 -8.58 -5.75 14.80
N THR A 238 -7.42 -6.27 15.17
CA THR A 238 -6.23 -5.48 15.51
C THR A 238 -5.01 -5.97 14.74
N ASN A 239 -4.15 -5.04 14.34
CA ASN A 239 -2.93 -5.25 13.59
C ASN A 239 -1.74 -4.85 14.46
N HIS A 240 -0.84 -5.78 14.73
CA HIS A 240 0.25 -5.61 15.69
C HIS A 240 1.58 -5.68 14.95
N PHE A 241 2.32 -4.58 14.91
CA PHE A 241 3.70 -4.55 14.44
C PHE A 241 4.63 -4.44 15.65
N VAL A 242 5.62 -5.34 15.75
CA VAL A 242 6.59 -5.32 16.84
C VAL A 242 7.97 -5.04 16.28
N VAL A 243 8.61 -3.96 16.72
CA VAL A 243 9.95 -3.54 16.27
C VAL A 243 10.90 -3.61 17.45
N ASN A 244 11.86 -4.53 17.40
CA ASN A 244 12.83 -4.77 18.49
C ASN A 244 12.15 -4.93 19.87
N GLY A 245 10.97 -5.55 19.92
CA GLY A 245 10.18 -5.76 21.14
C GLY A 245 9.23 -4.62 21.51
N GLN A 246 9.25 -3.48 20.82
CA GLN A 246 8.26 -2.41 20.98
C GLN A 246 7.06 -2.68 20.08
N GLU A 247 5.88 -2.79 20.67
CA GLU A 247 4.62 -3.03 19.95
C GLU A 247 3.96 -1.72 19.50
N PHE A 248 3.41 -1.76 18.29
CA PHE A 248 2.53 -0.77 17.70
C PHE A 248 1.26 -1.46 17.22
N MET A 249 0.14 -1.12 17.84
CA MET A 249 -1.16 -1.68 17.51
C MET A 249 -1.98 -0.67 16.69
N LEU A 250 -2.57 -1.15 15.61
CA LEU A 250 -3.55 -0.44 14.80
C LEU A 250 -4.88 -1.19 14.85
N ASP A 251 -5.94 -0.48 15.26
CA ASP A 251 -7.32 -0.93 15.19
C ASP A 251 -8.13 -0.07 14.21
N PHE A 252 -9.36 -0.51 13.93
CA PHE A 252 -10.32 0.22 13.10
C PHE A 252 -11.62 0.44 13.87
N PRO A 253 -11.72 1.48 14.70
CA PRO A 253 -12.84 1.66 15.64
C PRO A 253 -14.18 1.92 14.95
N LEU A 254 -14.18 2.26 13.66
CA LEU A 254 -15.40 2.40 12.87
C LEU A 254 -16.06 1.05 12.56
N ALA A 255 -15.29 -0.04 12.47
CA ALA A 255 -15.82 -1.35 12.13
C ALA A 255 -16.87 -1.80 13.16
N GLY A 256 -17.98 -2.37 12.69
CA GLY A 256 -19.09 -2.84 13.52
C GLY A 256 -20.09 -1.75 13.92
N THR A 257 -19.87 -0.51 13.49
CA THR A 257 -20.81 0.60 13.74
C THR A 257 -21.81 0.75 12.60
N GLN A 258 -23.03 1.19 12.93
CA GLN A 258 -24.10 1.36 11.95
C GLN A 258 -23.85 2.53 10.98
N LEU A 259 -23.09 3.55 11.40
CA LEU A 259 -22.90 4.80 10.64
C LEU A 259 -21.42 5.19 10.49
N GLY A 260 -20.47 4.30 10.79
CA GLY A 260 -19.05 4.66 10.84
C GLY A 260 -18.53 5.30 9.56
N CYS A 261 -18.97 4.83 8.39
CA CYS A 261 -18.57 5.44 7.11
C CYS A 261 -19.40 6.69 6.77
N THR A 262 -20.64 6.79 7.23
CA THR A 262 -21.37 8.07 7.18
C THR A 262 -20.65 9.18 7.94
N GLU A 263 -20.04 8.86 9.08
CA GLU A 263 -19.25 9.82 9.85
C GLU A 263 -17.94 10.21 9.16
N GLN A 264 -17.47 9.43 8.18
CA GLN A 264 -16.29 9.73 7.36
C GLN A 264 -16.59 10.58 6.12
N VAL A 265 -17.83 11.01 5.88
CA VAL A 265 -18.17 11.90 4.76
C VAL A 265 -17.34 13.19 4.79
N VAL A 266 -17.12 13.75 5.98
CA VAL A 266 -16.27 14.94 6.16
C VAL A 266 -14.79 14.69 5.86
N ASN A 267 -14.38 13.42 5.86
CA ASN A 267 -13.01 12.96 5.60
C ASN A 267 -12.85 12.34 4.20
N GLY A 268 -13.87 12.47 3.34
CA GLY A 268 -13.81 12.10 1.93
C GLY A 268 -14.47 10.77 1.54
N SER A 269 -15.20 10.09 2.43
CA SER A 269 -16.09 9.00 2.01
C SER A 269 -17.28 9.57 1.23
N GLU A 270 -17.63 8.94 0.11
CA GLU A 270 -18.68 9.45 -0.76
C GLU A 270 -20.07 8.97 -0.33
N PRO A 271 -20.99 9.87 0.06
CA PRO A 271 -22.33 9.49 0.46
C PRO A 271 -23.14 8.95 -0.72
N ASN A 272 -24.05 8.02 -0.44
CA ASN A 272 -24.82 7.34 -1.48
C ASN A 272 -26.27 7.07 -1.09
N GLU A 273 -27.10 6.74 -2.08
CA GLU A 273 -28.45 6.17 -1.86
C GLU A 273 -28.49 4.67 -2.18
N HIS A 274 -27.38 4.10 -2.65
CA HIS A 274 -27.23 2.68 -2.99
C HIS A 274 -26.23 1.97 -2.08
N GLY A 275 -26.42 0.65 -1.93
CA GLY A 275 -25.49 -0.23 -1.21
C GLY A 275 -25.41 0.01 0.29
N THR A 276 -24.33 -0.49 0.89
CA THR A 276 -24.09 -0.49 2.34
C THR A 276 -23.08 0.57 2.77
N TRP A 277 -22.95 1.66 2.00
CA TRP A 277 -21.90 2.68 2.16
C TRP A 277 -21.79 3.29 3.56
N PHE A 278 -22.89 3.30 4.32
CA PHE A 278 -22.98 3.93 5.62
C PHE A 278 -22.35 3.12 6.75
N PHE A 279 -22.26 1.78 6.63
CA PHE A 279 -21.69 0.93 7.68
C PHE A 279 -20.18 1.13 7.81
N GLY A 280 -19.71 1.19 9.05
CA GLY A 280 -18.28 1.23 9.31
C GLY A 280 -17.60 -0.11 9.04
N ARG A 281 -16.39 -0.06 8.48
CA ARG A 281 -15.62 -1.22 8.01
C ARG A 281 -14.16 -1.18 8.47
N ASN A 282 -13.47 -2.31 8.35
CA ASN A 282 -12.08 -2.47 8.77
C ASN A 282 -11.10 -1.79 7.80
N GLY A 283 -10.81 -0.51 8.05
CA GLY A 283 -9.73 0.23 7.41
C GLY A 283 -10.08 0.91 6.09
N TRP A 284 -11.36 0.94 5.72
CA TRP A 284 -11.84 1.60 4.51
C TRP A 284 -13.31 2.03 4.63
N CYS A 285 -13.71 2.93 3.73
CA CYS A 285 -15.10 3.23 3.45
C CYS A 285 -15.31 3.32 1.95
N ASP A 286 -16.56 3.12 1.53
CA ASP A 286 -16.97 3.28 0.14
C ASP A 286 -16.64 4.67 -0.39
N GLY A 287 -16.06 4.72 -1.58
CA GLY A 287 -15.63 5.98 -2.19
C GLY A 287 -14.65 6.76 -1.33
N GLN A 288 -13.64 6.10 -0.73
CA GLN A 288 -12.59 6.74 0.04
C GLN A 288 -11.21 6.18 -0.32
N ASP A 289 -10.15 6.99 -0.12
CA ASP A 289 -8.79 6.48 -0.05
C ASP A 289 -8.55 5.68 1.23
N VAL A 290 -7.68 4.67 1.13
CA VAL A 290 -7.14 3.99 2.30
C VAL A 290 -5.95 4.79 2.78
N ARG A 291 -6.07 5.39 3.96
CA ARG A 291 -4.98 6.18 4.56
C ARG A 291 -3.79 5.27 4.90
N PRO A 292 -2.57 5.60 4.45
CA PRO A 292 -1.38 4.89 4.89
C PRO A 292 -1.22 4.97 6.41
N TRP A 293 -1.02 3.83 7.05
CA TRP A 293 -0.56 3.79 8.43
C TRP A 293 0.97 3.78 8.43
N THR A 294 1.57 4.79 9.05
CA THR A 294 3.02 4.98 9.04
C THR A 294 3.50 5.23 10.46
N ILE A 295 4.55 4.52 10.86
CA ILE A 295 5.25 4.73 12.13
C ILE A 295 6.73 5.04 11.85
N ASP A 296 7.26 6.05 12.56
CA ASP A 296 8.69 6.32 12.60
C ASP A 296 9.34 5.40 13.63
N ILE A 297 10.27 4.56 13.16
CA ILE A 297 10.99 3.58 13.97
C ILE A 297 12.46 3.95 14.14
N SER A 298 12.88 5.13 13.66
CA SER A 298 14.29 5.56 13.61
C SER A 298 14.99 5.44 14.96
N THR A 299 14.28 5.80 16.04
CA THR A 299 14.82 5.78 17.41
C THR A 299 14.82 4.39 18.05
N LEU A 300 14.12 3.41 17.45
CA LEU A 300 14.06 2.03 17.92
C LEU A 300 15.15 1.14 17.30
N LEU A 301 15.80 1.60 16.24
CA LEU A 301 16.83 0.83 15.56
C LEU A 301 18.14 0.84 16.36
N LYS A 302 18.82 -0.30 16.33
CA LYS A 302 20.13 -0.46 16.96
C LYS A 302 21.21 0.27 16.16
N ALA A 303 22.43 0.30 16.70
CA ALA A 303 23.57 0.95 16.07
C ALA A 303 23.82 0.46 14.63
N PRO A 304 24.47 1.26 13.76
CA PRO A 304 24.84 0.82 12.41
C PRO A 304 25.51 -0.56 12.41
N GLY A 305 25.07 -1.42 11.50
CA GLY A 305 25.53 -2.81 11.39
C GLY A 305 24.83 -3.80 12.32
N ASP A 306 24.15 -3.39 13.39
CA ASP A 306 23.45 -4.29 14.30
C ASP A 306 22.12 -4.80 13.73
N VAL A 307 21.69 -5.97 14.22
CA VAL A 307 20.50 -6.68 13.74
C VAL A 307 19.24 -6.18 14.44
N ASN A 308 18.27 -5.75 13.64
CA ASN A 308 16.90 -5.41 14.04
C ASN A 308 15.92 -6.49 13.57
N ILE A 309 14.79 -6.56 14.26
CA ILE A 309 13.71 -7.49 13.97
C ILE A 309 12.40 -6.71 13.93
N ILE A 310 11.58 -6.99 12.90
CA ILE A 310 10.20 -6.52 12.77
C ILE A 310 9.30 -7.76 12.68
N GLU A 311 8.21 -7.78 13.43
CA GLU A 311 7.21 -8.85 13.44
C GLU A 311 5.83 -8.27 13.18
N TYR A 312 4.91 -9.10 12.68
CA TYR A 312 3.51 -8.72 12.46
C TYR A 312 2.55 -9.85 12.81
N ALA A 313 1.47 -9.51 13.51
CA ALA A 313 0.33 -10.37 13.75
C ALA A 313 -0.98 -9.61 13.54
N GLY A 314 -2.01 -10.30 13.06
CA GLY A 314 -3.38 -9.79 13.05
C GLY A 314 -4.24 -10.67 13.94
N LEU A 315 -5.02 -10.03 14.80
CA LEU A 315 -5.84 -10.70 15.79
C LEU A 315 -7.31 -10.32 15.61
N TYR A 316 -8.19 -11.23 16.01
CA TYR A 316 -9.61 -10.97 16.19
C TYR A 316 -9.95 -11.16 17.66
N GLN A 317 -10.43 -10.11 18.32
CA GLN A 317 -10.77 -10.11 19.74
C GLN A 317 -9.60 -10.57 20.65
N GLY A 318 -8.36 -10.31 20.24
CA GLY A 318 -7.14 -10.65 20.97
C GLY A 318 -6.54 -12.03 20.67
N ASP A 319 -7.18 -12.84 19.84
CA ASP A 319 -6.71 -14.18 19.46
C ASP A 319 -6.45 -14.30 17.95
N THR A 320 -5.72 -15.33 17.52
CA THR A 320 -5.65 -15.70 16.10
C THR A 320 -7.07 -16.01 15.61
N PRO A 321 -7.53 -15.41 14.49
CA PRO A 321 -8.89 -15.62 14.00
C PRO A 321 -9.17 -17.10 13.72
N ASP A 322 -10.33 -17.64 14.08
CA ASP A 322 -10.72 -19.04 13.75
C ASP A 322 -12.22 -19.12 13.39
N PRO A 323 -12.61 -18.61 12.21
CA PRO A 323 -14.00 -18.70 11.77
C PRO A 323 -14.37 -20.12 11.34
N THR A 324 -15.63 -20.48 11.55
CA THR A 324 -16.18 -21.79 11.19
C THR A 324 -16.65 -21.87 9.74
N SER A 325 -16.81 -20.75 9.04
CA SER A 325 -17.25 -20.72 7.64
C SER A 325 -16.84 -19.44 6.92
N ASN A 326 -16.41 -19.57 5.66
CA ASN A 326 -16.16 -18.47 4.71
C ASN A 326 -15.24 -17.37 5.28
N PRO A 327 -14.01 -17.70 5.69
CA PRO A 327 -13.10 -16.71 6.26
C PRO A 327 -12.95 -15.51 5.33
N GLY A 328 -12.97 -14.33 5.95
CA GLY A 328 -12.60 -13.10 5.26
C GLY A 328 -11.11 -13.05 4.92
N GLN A 329 -10.63 -11.87 4.58
CA GLN A 329 -9.22 -11.64 4.26
C GLN A 329 -8.77 -10.27 4.76
N ILE A 330 -7.48 -10.19 5.09
CA ILE A 330 -6.80 -8.91 5.26
C ILE A 330 -5.95 -8.68 4.03
N ILE A 331 -6.26 -7.63 3.30
CA ILE A 331 -5.42 -7.14 2.21
C ILE A 331 -4.38 -6.21 2.83
N LEU A 332 -3.14 -6.66 2.89
CA LEU A 332 -2.01 -6.01 3.53
C LEU A 332 -0.91 -5.74 2.50
N SER A 333 -0.54 -4.47 2.38
CA SER A 333 0.71 -4.07 1.76
C SER A 333 1.54 -3.33 2.79
N SER A 334 2.72 -3.86 3.12
CA SER A 334 3.59 -3.25 4.14
C SER A 334 5.05 -3.17 3.70
N TYR A 335 5.70 -2.09 4.09
CA TYR A 335 7.06 -1.77 3.70
C TYR A 335 7.89 -1.24 4.87
N LEU A 336 9.15 -1.63 4.90
CA LEU A 336 10.22 -0.93 5.61
C LEU A 336 10.80 0.09 4.64
N VAL A 337 10.76 1.36 5.01
CA VAL A 337 11.35 2.46 4.26
C VAL A 337 12.54 2.97 5.04
N LEU A 338 13.71 2.95 4.42
CA LEU A 338 14.96 3.47 4.99
C LEU A 338 15.44 4.62 4.13
N GLU A 339 15.75 5.77 4.72
CA GLU A 339 16.46 6.85 4.06
C GLU A 339 17.87 6.93 4.64
N THR A 340 18.88 6.97 3.77
CA THR A 340 20.28 7.17 4.18
C THR A 340 20.84 8.44 3.54
N PHE A 341 21.82 9.09 4.16
CA PHE A 341 22.43 10.29 3.55
C PHE A 341 23.17 9.95 2.25
N SER A 342 22.90 10.71 1.17
CA SER A 342 23.66 10.61 -0.07
C SER A 342 25.09 11.17 0.12
N GLY A 343 26.11 10.41 -0.28
CA GLY A 343 27.51 10.86 -0.33
C GLY A 343 28.44 10.37 0.80
N THR A 344 29.75 10.43 0.57
CA THR A 344 30.81 10.18 1.58
C THR A 344 31.00 11.43 2.44
N ARG A 345 30.81 11.33 3.76
CA ARG A 345 31.39 12.31 4.69
C ARG A 345 32.89 12.11 4.80
#